data_AF-A0A903VN54-F1
#
_entry.id   AF-A0A903VN54-F1
#
_cell.length_a   1.000
_cell.length_b   1.000
_cell.length_c   1.000
_cell.angle_alpha   90.00
_cell.angle_beta   90.00
_cell.angle_gamma   90.00
#
_symmetry.space_group_name_H-M   'P 1'
#
loop_
_entity.id
_entity.type
_entity.pdbx_description
1 polymer ?
#
loop_
_entity_poly.entity_id
_entity_poly.type
_entity_poly.pdbx_seq_one_letter_code
_entity_poly.pdbx_strand_id
1 'polypeptide(L)'
;MRSLLPFVLASVLVLQVRSAKQELPGTLISALDTGISTAASRTTCDGENFYSTCSDCNTILGCIGPISDARDCTTIAPGKPYCVNGACSAVRSSNGDCSTSSFTCTNAGYFPDPFNCVIYHYCDKALEPSTIYQCPPRYVL
;
A
#
# COMPACT_ATOMS: atom_id res chain seq x y z
N MET A 1 -25.77 -64.77 -27.78
CA MET A 1 -26.43 -63.61 -27.14
C MET A 1 -25.42 -63.01 -26.18
N ARG A 2 -25.08 -61.72 -26.37
CA ARG A 2 -23.88 -61.08 -25.83
C ARG A 2 -23.96 -60.84 -24.32
N SER A 3 -22.85 -61.22 -23.71
CA SER A 3 -22.32 -60.97 -22.37
C SER A 3 -22.37 -59.50 -21.89
N LEU A 4 -22.59 -59.35 -20.58
CA LEU A 4 -22.00 -58.39 -19.61
C LEU A 4 -22.01 -56.89 -19.94
N LEU A 5 -22.68 -56.09 -19.08
CA LEU A 5 -22.03 -54.92 -18.46
C LEU A 5 -22.79 -54.47 -17.19
N PRO A 6 -22.13 -54.41 -16.02
CA PRO A 6 -22.74 -53.94 -14.77
C PRO A 6 -22.93 -52.42 -14.82
N PHE A 7 -23.93 -51.95 -14.08
CA PHE A 7 -24.12 -50.54 -13.74
C PHE A 7 -22.82 -49.97 -13.14
N VAL A 8 -21.99 -49.34 -13.98
CA VAL A 8 -20.86 -48.55 -13.53
C VAL A 8 -21.45 -47.28 -12.94
N LEU A 9 -21.66 -47.31 -11.61
CA LEU A 9 -21.87 -46.12 -10.79
C LEU A 9 -20.61 -45.26 -10.92
N ALA A 10 -20.65 -44.30 -11.84
CA ALA A 10 -19.64 -43.27 -11.98
C ALA A 10 -19.70 -42.37 -10.73
N SER A 11 -18.87 -42.67 -9.74
CA SER A 11 -18.56 -41.79 -8.63
C SER A 11 -17.84 -40.56 -9.17
N VAL A 12 -18.59 -39.51 -9.49
CA VAL A 12 -18.03 -38.19 -9.81
C VAL A 12 -17.54 -37.57 -8.51
N LEU A 13 -16.30 -37.88 -8.14
CA LEU A 13 -15.55 -37.19 -7.10
C LEU A 13 -15.19 -35.81 -7.65
N VAL A 14 -16.07 -34.82 -7.41
CA VAL A 14 -15.77 -33.43 -7.72
C VAL A 14 -14.74 -32.95 -6.70
N LEU A 15 -13.45 -33.10 -7.01
CA LEU A 15 -12.38 -32.39 -6.31
C LEU A 15 -12.56 -30.89 -6.59
N GLN A 16 -13.36 -30.24 -5.75
CA GLN A 16 -13.42 -28.79 -5.66
C GLN A 16 -12.09 -28.33 -5.07
N VAL A 17 -11.05 -28.21 -5.90
CA VAL A 17 -9.82 -27.51 -5.55
C VAL A 17 -10.21 -26.04 -5.41
N ARG A 18 -10.64 -25.65 -4.21
CA ARG A 18 -10.77 -24.24 -3.87
C ARG A 18 -9.35 -23.71 -3.80
N SER A 19 -8.90 -23.06 -4.87
CA SER A 19 -7.74 -22.18 -4.80
C SER A 19 -8.06 -21.13 -3.76
N ALA A 20 -7.58 -21.34 -2.53
CA ALA A 20 -7.62 -20.33 -1.50
C ALA A 20 -6.64 -19.24 -1.93
N LYS A 21 -7.12 -18.29 -2.74
CA LYS A 21 -6.43 -17.03 -2.92
C LYS A 21 -6.43 -16.39 -1.53
N GLN A 22 -5.27 -16.31 -0.89
CA GLN A 22 -5.13 -15.62 0.38
C GLN A 22 -5.62 -14.19 0.17
N GLU A 23 -6.77 -13.84 0.74
CA GLU A 23 -7.31 -12.49 0.62
C GLU A 23 -6.42 -11.56 1.46
N LEU A 24 -5.62 -10.75 0.78
CA LEU A 24 -4.72 -9.80 1.45
C LEU A 24 -5.48 -8.50 1.74
N PRO A 25 -5.54 -8.05 3.01
CA PRO A 25 -6.30 -6.85 3.36
C PRO A 25 -5.64 -5.58 2.81
N GLY A 26 -6.46 -4.66 2.30
CA GLY A 26 -5.97 -3.37 1.79
C GLY A 26 -5.76 -3.36 0.28
N THR A 27 -4.98 -2.38 -0.19
CA THR A 27 -4.80 -2.13 -1.62
C THR A 27 -3.34 -2.33 -2.00
N LEU A 28 -3.08 -3.15 -3.02
CA LEU A 28 -1.73 -3.32 -3.59
C LEU A 28 -1.22 -1.99 -4.16
N ILE A 29 -0.09 -1.49 -3.63
CA ILE A 29 0.52 -0.22 -4.08
C ILE A 29 1.66 -0.48 -5.05
N SER A 30 2.47 -1.51 -4.79
CA SER A 30 3.59 -1.85 -5.67
C SER A 30 3.91 -3.34 -5.58
N ALA A 31 3.83 -4.02 -6.74
CA ALA A 31 4.14 -5.45 -6.85
C ALA A 31 5.64 -5.71 -7.07
N LEU A 32 6.40 -4.70 -7.49
CA LEU A 32 7.82 -4.81 -7.79
C LEU A 32 8.32 -3.39 -8.10
N ASP A 33 8.81 -2.66 -7.11
CA ASP A 33 9.58 -1.44 -7.39
C ASP A 33 10.91 -1.52 -6.66
N THR A 34 11.96 -1.77 -7.44
CA THR A 34 13.36 -1.82 -7.02
C THR A 34 13.95 -0.42 -6.79
N GLY A 35 13.12 0.63 -6.75
CA GLY A 35 13.52 1.97 -6.34
C GLY A 35 13.83 2.03 -4.85
N ILE A 36 15.10 2.18 -4.50
CA ILE A 36 15.52 2.59 -3.16
C ILE A 36 15.05 4.04 -2.98
N SER A 37 13.88 4.21 -2.37
CA SER A 37 13.42 5.52 -1.94
C SER A 37 13.74 5.70 -0.46
N THR A 38 14.49 6.76 -0.16
CA THR A 38 14.80 7.19 1.20
C THR A 38 13.53 7.53 1.95
N ALA A 39 13.44 7.10 3.21
CA ALA A 39 12.31 7.33 4.11
C ALA A 39 11.81 8.78 4.03
N ALA A 40 10.49 8.93 3.94
CA ALA A 40 9.79 10.20 3.99
C ALA A 40 10.24 10.99 5.25
N SER A 41 10.98 12.08 5.05
CA SER A 41 11.34 12.97 6.14
C SER A 41 10.15 13.88 6.40
N ARG A 42 9.68 13.95 7.65
CA ARG A 42 8.53 14.79 8.00
C ARG A 42 8.89 16.26 7.77
N THR A 43 8.37 16.86 6.71
CA THR A 43 8.67 18.25 6.35
C THR A 43 7.95 19.22 7.29
N THR A 44 8.69 20.22 7.78
CA THR A 44 8.15 21.32 8.62
C THR A 44 8.32 22.66 7.91
N CYS A 45 7.51 23.65 8.28
CA CYS A 45 7.63 25.01 7.75
C CYS A 45 8.90 25.69 8.26
N ASP A 46 9.50 26.54 7.43
CA ASP A 46 10.67 27.34 7.78
C ASP A 46 10.35 28.53 8.72
N GLY A 47 9.07 28.89 8.84
CA GLY A 47 8.60 29.98 9.70
C GLY A 47 8.68 31.37 9.07
N GLU A 48 9.14 31.47 7.82
CA GLU A 48 9.41 32.75 7.15
C GLU A 48 8.67 32.90 5.83
N ASN A 49 8.61 31.84 5.01
CA ASN A 49 8.10 31.93 3.64
C ASN A 49 6.65 31.48 3.50
N PHE A 50 6.06 31.83 2.36
CA PHE A 50 4.71 31.45 1.98
C PHE A 50 4.79 30.39 0.88
N TYR A 51 4.52 29.14 1.23
CA TYR A 51 4.57 28.02 0.30
C TYR A 51 3.73 26.85 0.81
N SER A 52 3.42 25.90 -0.06
CA SER A 52 2.77 24.64 0.31
C SER A 52 3.74 23.49 0.11
N THR A 53 3.78 22.57 1.07
CA THR A 53 4.54 21.31 0.99
C THR A 53 3.67 20.15 1.47
N CYS A 54 4.19 18.93 1.46
CA CYS A 54 3.53 17.78 2.06
C CYS A 54 4.11 17.54 3.45
N SER A 55 3.29 17.49 4.50
CA SER A 55 3.78 17.02 5.81
C SER A 55 3.90 15.50 5.86
N ASP A 56 3.07 14.83 5.05
CA ASP A 56 2.99 13.38 4.89
C ASP A 56 2.28 13.06 3.56
N CYS A 57 2.13 11.77 3.27
CA CYS A 57 1.60 11.26 2.00
C CYS A 57 0.13 11.62 1.73
N ASN A 58 -0.61 12.12 2.72
CA ASN A 58 -2.03 12.46 2.58
C ASN A 58 -2.35 13.89 3.02
N THR A 59 -1.38 14.64 3.54
CA THR A 59 -1.62 15.96 4.13
C THR A 59 -0.79 17.04 3.46
N ILE A 60 -1.47 18.07 2.97
CA ILE A 60 -0.83 19.32 2.55
C ILE A 60 -0.54 20.15 3.79
N LEU A 61 0.66 20.69 3.88
CA LEU A 61 1.07 21.70 4.84
C LEU A 61 1.23 23.04 4.12
N GLY A 62 0.30 23.97 4.37
CA GLY A 62 0.44 25.36 3.96
C GLY A 62 1.28 26.12 4.98
N CYS A 63 2.41 26.66 4.56
CA CYS A 63 3.28 27.54 5.35
C CYS A 63 2.96 29.00 5.00
N ILE A 64 2.63 29.79 6.02
CA ILE A 64 2.19 31.19 5.91
C ILE A 64 3.01 31.99 6.94
N GLY A 65 4.30 32.18 6.65
CA GLY A 65 5.24 32.74 7.63
C GLY A 65 5.31 31.86 8.89
N PRO A 66 5.05 32.42 10.10
CA PRO A 66 5.13 31.66 11.35
C PRO A 66 3.96 30.69 11.58
N ILE A 67 2.94 30.72 10.72
CA ILE A 67 1.72 29.92 10.85
C ILE A 67 1.76 28.78 9.83
N SER A 68 1.30 27.61 10.25
CA SER A 68 1.07 26.48 9.35
C SER A 68 -0.37 25.98 9.41
N ASP A 69 -0.88 25.50 8.29
CA ASP A 69 -2.22 24.92 8.15
C ASP A 69 -2.09 23.53 7.50
N ALA A 70 -2.54 22.50 8.20
CA ALA A 70 -2.49 21.12 7.73
C ALA A 70 -3.87 20.67 7.23
N ARG A 71 -3.93 20.13 6.01
CA ARG A 71 -5.18 19.71 5.36
C ARG A 71 -5.06 18.31 4.77
N ASP A 72 -5.99 17.44 5.15
CA ASP A 72 -6.07 16.06 4.66
C ASP A 72 -6.70 16.01 3.25
N CYS A 73 -5.93 15.51 2.29
CA CYS A 73 -6.33 15.32 0.90
C CYS A 73 -7.53 14.39 0.72
N THR A 74 -7.70 13.40 1.59
CA THR A 74 -8.86 12.50 1.54
C THR A 74 -10.16 13.23 1.85
N THR A 75 -10.08 14.34 2.60
CA THR A 75 -11.23 15.14 3.02
C THR A 75 -11.47 16.30 2.05
N ILE A 76 -10.43 17.03 1.66
CA ILE A 76 -10.57 18.26 0.88
C ILE A 76 -10.64 18.04 -0.63
N ALA A 77 -10.14 16.90 -1.13
CA ALA A 77 -10.06 16.60 -2.56
C ALA A 77 -10.49 15.16 -2.85
N PRO A 78 -11.81 14.90 -2.95
CA PRO A 78 -12.34 13.56 -3.26
C PRO A 78 -11.71 13.00 -4.55
N GLY A 79 -11.26 11.74 -4.48
CA GLY A 79 -10.57 11.07 -5.60
C GLY A 79 -9.09 11.46 -5.77
N LYS A 80 -8.56 12.34 -4.91
CA LYS A 80 -7.14 12.75 -4.91
C LYS A 80 -6.54 12.59 -3.51
N PRO A 81 -6.37 11.35 -3.01
CA PRO A 81 -6.03 11.11 -1.62
C PRO A 81 -4.56 11.40 -1.28
N TYR A 82 -3.67 11.58 -2.27
CA TYR A 82 -2.23 11.67 -2.03
C TYR A 82 -1.74 13.12 -2.08
N CYS A 83 -0.82 13.51 -1.19
CA CYS A 83 -0.09 14.77 -1.32
C CYS A 83 1.16 14.55 -2.19
N VAL A 84 1.31 15.36 -3.22
CA VAL A 84 2.48 15.38 -4.11
C VAL A 84 2.86 16.84 -4.38
N ASN A 85 4.10 17.22 -4.06
CA ASN A 85 4.63 18.58 -4.26
C ASN A 85 3.73 19.69 -3.66
N GLY A 86 3.17 19.45 -2.48
CA GLY A 86 2.30 20.41 -1.79
C GLY A 86 0.88 20.51 -2.34
N ALA A 87 0.43 19.56 -3.16
CA ALA A 87 -0.93 19.54 -3.71
C ALA A 87 -1.54 18.12 -3.69
N CYS A 88 -2.88 18.05 -3.65
CA CYS A 88 -3.58 16.77 -3.68
C CYS A 88 -3.60 16.17 -5.09
N SER A 89 -3.30 14.88 -5.16
CA SER A 89 -3.11 14.09 -6.36
C SER A 89 -3.87 12.76 -6.28
N ALA A 90 -4.37 12.31 -7.43
CA ALA A 90 -4.91 10.96 -7.58
C ALA A 90 -3.80 9.90 -7.67
N VAL A 91 -2.58 10.32 -7.98
CA VAL A 91 -1.42 9.45 -8.18
C VAL A 91 -0.43 9.69 -7.05
N ARG A 92 0.04 8.59 -6.44
CA ARG A 92 1.06 8.60 -5.39
C ARG A 92 2.41 9.03 -5.96
N SER A 93 3.21 9.76 -5.19
CA SER A 93 4.59 10.06 -5.60
C SER A 93 5.48 8.82 -5.44
N SER A 94 6.33 8.53 -6.42
CA SER A 94 7.42 7.54 -6.27
C SER A 94 8.62 8.11 -5.49
N ASN A 95 8.68 9.44 -5.33
CA ASN A 95 9.80 10.16 -4.72
C ASN A 95 9.34 11.04 -3.54
N GLY A 96 10.16 11.19 -2.50
CA GLY A 96 9.91 12.11 -1.37
C GLY A 96 8.98 11.58 -0.28
N ASP A 97 8.19 12.47 0.34
CA ASP A 97 7.43 12.27 1.60
C ASP A 97 6.28 11.24 1.53
N CYS A 98 6.08 10.68 0.34
CA CYS A 98 5.06 9.71 0.02
C CYS A 98 5.69 8.53 -0.71
N SER A 99 6.98 8.25 -0.50
CA SER A 99 7.67 7.10 -1.09
C SER A 99 7.33 5.80 -0.36
N THR A 100 7.48 4.67 -1.04
CA THR A 100 7.47 3.34 -0.39
C THR A 100 8.90 2.94 -0.09
N SER A 101 9.17 2.33 1.07
CA SER A 101 10.46 1.71 1.31
C SER A 101 10.55 0.36 0.58
N SER A 102 11.73 0.00 0.09
CA SER A 102 11.99 -1.36 -0.38
C SER A 102 12.37 -2.23 0.81
N PHE A 103 11.79 -3.43 0.90
CA PHE A 103 12.06 -4.37 1.98
C PHE A 103 12.28 -5.77 1.41
N THR A 104 13.43 -6.35 1.74
CA THR A 104 13.76 -7.75 1.42
C THR A 104 13.25 -8.65 2.54
N CYS A 105 12.45 -9.64 2.16
CA CYS A 105 11.79 -10.56 3.06
C CYS A 105 12.78 -11.41 3.84
N THR A 106 12.64 -11.45 5.17
CA THR A 106 13.41 -12.38 6.02
C THR A 106 12.72 -13.73 6.15
N ASN A 107 11.38 -13.75 6.01
CA ASN A 107 10.55 -14.95 5.99
C ASN A 107 9.23 -14.65 5.26
N ALA A 108 8.41 -15.68 5.01
CA ALA A 108 7.04 -15.48 4.57
C ALA A 108 6.19 -14.82 5.68
N GLY A 109 5.34 -13.87 5.31
CA GLY A 109 4.45 -13.18 6.25
C GLY A 109 4.25 -11.70 5.98
N TYR A 110 3.82 -10.99 7.03
CA TYR A 110 3.50 -9.57 7.02
C TYR A 110 4.48 -8.80 7.89
N PHE A 111 5.02 -7.70 7.37
CA PHE A 111 5.99 -6.87 8.07
C PHE A 111 5.53 -5.40 8.01
N PRO A 112 5.50 -4.68 9.14
CA PRO A 112 5.19 -3.26 9.12
C PRO A 112 6.30 -2.48 8.41
N ASP A 113 5.94 -1.41 7.70
CA ASP A 113 6.94 -0.47 7.23
C ASP A 113 7.43 0.39 8.42
N PRO A 114 8.75 0.50 8.65
CA PRO A 114 9.29 1.19 9.81
C PRO A 114 9.17 2.72 9.74
N PHE A 115 8.86 3.29 8.58
CA PHE A 115 8.80 4.72 8.32
C PHE A 115 7.39 5.20 7.93
N ASN A 116 6.52 4.29 7.49
CA ASN A 116 5.20 4.61 7.01
C ASN A 116 4.15 3.66 7.59
N CYS A 117 3.46 4.11 8.65
CA CYS A 117 2.47 3.29 9.34
C CYS A 117 1.27 2.90 8.46
N VAL A 118 0.99 3.64 7.38
CA VAL A 118 -0.18 3.38 6.52
C VAL A 118 0.09 2.33 5.43
N ILE A 119 1.28 1.75 5.39
CA ILE A 119 1.63 0.64 4.50
C ILE A 119 2.25 -0.53 5.26
N TYR A 120 2.19 -1.71 4.66
CA TYR A 120 2.88 -2.91 5.13
C TYR A 120 3.45 -3.72 3.97
N HIS A 121 4.43 -4.55 4.28
CA HIS A 121 5.11 -5.44 3.37
C HIS A 121 4.56 -6.86 3.49
N TYR A 122 4.16 -7.43 2.37
CA TYR A 122 3.82 -8.84 2.26
C TYR A 122 4.95 -9.60 1.58
N CYS A 123 5.32 -10.71 2.19
CA CYS A 123 6.40 -11.59 1.77
C CYS A 123 5.86 -12.98 1.50
N ASP A 124 6.03 -13.47 0.28
CA ASP A 124 5.67 -14.84 -0.09
C ASP A 124 6.70 -15.85 0.43
N LYS A 125 7.98 -15.48 0.40
CA LYS A 125 9.10 -16.29 0.90
C LYS A 125 10.30 -15.41 1.28
N ALA A 126 11.27 -15.99 2.00
CA ALA A 126 12.50 -15.30 2.37
C ALA A 126 13.37 -14.95 1.15
N LEU A 127 14.22 -13.93 1.30
CA LEU A 127 15.23 -13.45 0.36
C LEU A 127 14.69 -12.86 -0.95
N GLU A 128 13.39 -12.60 -1.04
CA GLU A 128 12.77 -11.89 -2.17
C GLU A 128 12.36 -10.46 -1.78
N PRO A 129 12.16 -9.57 -2.75
CA PRO A 129 11.48 -8.30 -2.52
C PRO A 129 10.05 -8.53 -2.01
N SER A 130 9.64 -7.73 -1.04
CA SER A 130 8.24 -7.69 -0.61
C SER A 130 7.34 -7.00 -1.62
N THR A 131 6.07 -7.35 -1.56
CA THR A 131 4.98 -6.62 -2.18
C THR A 131 4.40 -5.62 -1.16
N ILE A 132 4.14 -4.38 -1.54
CA ILE A 132 3.68 -3.35 -0.61
C ILE A 132 2.18 -3.12 -0.73
N TYR A 133 1.50 -3.10 0.41
CA TYR A 133 0.06 -2.89 0.52
C TYR A 133 -0.24 -1.66 1.39
N GLN A 134 -1.25 -0.89 0.99
CA GLN A 134 -1.84 0.18 1.77
C GLN A 134 -2.80 -0.44 2.77
N CYS A 135 -2.68 -0.07 4.04
CA CYS A 135 -3.64 -0.43 5.07
C CYS A 135 -5.06 0.03 4.68
N PRO A 136 -6.11 -0.76 4.97
CA PRO A 136 -7.48 -0.26 4.87
C PRO A 136 -7.69 1.00 5.73
N PRO A 137 -8.66 1.86 5.40
CA PRO A 137 -8.99 3.01 6.23
C PRO A 137 -9.23 2.59 7.69
N ARG A 138 -8.76 3.38 8.65
CA ARG A 138 -8.92 3.20 10.12
C ARG A 138 -8.13 2.06 10.77
N TYR A 139 -7.23 1.39 10.04
CA TYR A 139 -6.34 0.38 10.63
C TYR A 139 -5.17 0.99 11.41
N VAL A 140 -4.89 2.26 11.16
CA VAL A 140 -3.91 3.08 11.85
C VAL A 140 -4.70 4.27 12.39
N LEU A 141 -4.61 4.49 13.70
CA LEU A 141 -5.33 5.52 14.44
C LEU A 141 -4.44 6.74 14.69
#